data_AF-A0A2G4GT61-F1
#
_entry.id   AF-A0A2G4GT61-F1
#
_cell.length_a   1.000
_cell.length_b   1.000
_cell.length_c   1.000
_cell.angle_alpha   90.00
_cell.angle_beta   90.00
_cell.angle_gamma   90.00
#
_symmetry.space_group_name_H-M   'P 1'
#
loop_
_entity.id
_entity.type
_entity.pdbx_description
1 polymer ?
#
loop_
_entity_poly.entity_id
_entity_poly.type
_entity_poly.pdbx_seq_one_letter_code
_entity_poly.pdbx_strand_id
1 'polypeptide(L)'
;MFKNKLVIPTFVLLFLTVAAIGKTAFGTDKVISVAEVKELDSAIVIVNDSLYFDSLELSLKHIPNAQPMYSVAKNAIGKWAKLFIAVKIVESGNDGDNSIYARRDYNLTGMRQPRVRKTMSLGATKNKYARYASWYDCMIDFGMYLNGMERGFIKKHHRPVRNSQEMVDYLYGKYNSHPVWRKRTLYVLKNFKWK
;
A
#
# COMPACT_ATOMS: atom_id res chain seq x y z
N MET A 1 3.40 -44.28 3.58
CA MET A 1 3.53 -43.72 4.94
C MET A 1 4.57 -42.60 4.91
N PHE A 2 4.16 -41.35 4.67
CA PHE A 2 4.92 -40.14 4.99
C PHE A 2 3.91 -38.99 5.13
N LYS A 3 3.58 -38.63 6.37
CA LYS A 3 2.79 -37.45 6.71
C LYS A 3 3.79 -36.30 6.87
N ASN A 4 3.95 -35.45 5.85
CA ASN A 4 4.64 -34.18 6.03
C ASN A 4 3.70 -33.24 6.80
N LYS A 5 3.96 -33.13 8.10
CA LYS A 5 3.36 -32.12 8.97
C LYS A 5 3.82 -30.76 8.47
N LEU A 6 2.87 -29.96 7.99
CA LEU A 6 3.07 -28.54 7.72
C LEU A 6 3.37 -27.87 9.07
N VAL A 7 4.64 -27.52 9.31
CA VAL A 7 5.04 -26.70 10.45
C VAL A 7 4.65 -25.27 10.09
N ILE A 8 3.44 -24.88 10.49
CA ILE A 8 3.01 -23.48 10.52
C ILE A 8 3.83 -22.82 11.63
N PRO A 9 4.66 -21.80 11.35
CA PRO A 9 5.39 -21.09 12.39
C PRO A 9 4.38 -20.51 13.38
N THR A 10 4.49 -20.94 14.63
CA THR A 10 3.58 -20.67 15.75
C THR A 10 3.67 -19.20 16.25
N PHE A 11 4.02 -18.25 15.39
CA PHE A 11 4.16 -16.83 15.73
C PHE A 11 2.95 -15.96 15.38
N VAL A 12 1.91 -16.53 14.77
CA VAL A 12 0.64 -15.82 14.46
C VAL A 12 -0.41 -15.98 15.57
N LEU A 13 -0.15 -16.78 16.62
CA LEU A 13 -1.14 -17.09 17.66
C LEU A 13 -0.82 -16.47 19.03
N LEU A 14 -0.34 -15.21 19.08
CA LEU A 14 -0.12 -14.52 20.34
C LEU A 14 -0.54 -13.05 20.33
N PHE A 15 -1.72 -12.73 19.80
CA PHE A 15 -2.35 -11.45 20.08
C PHE A 15 -3.86 -11.63 20.29
N LEU A 16 -4.31 -11.22 21.48
CA LEU A 16 -5.69 -11.09 21.98
C LEU A 16 -6.22 -12.17 22.94
N THR A 17 -5.71 -12.15 24.17
CA THR A 17 -6.54 -12.42 25.37
C THR A 17 -6.24 -11.37 26.45
N VAL A 18 -6.74 -10.14 26.26
CA VAL A 18 -6.99 -9.24 27.39
C VAL A 18 -8.47 -9.36 27.72
N ALA A 19 -8.80 -10.26 28.65
CA ALA A 19 -10.08 -10.16 29.34
C ALA A 19 -10.02 -8.90 30.19
N ALA A 20 -10.81 -7.88 29.86
CA ALA A 20 -11.02 -6.75 30.74
C ALA A 20 -11.82 -7.22 31.96
N ILE A 21 -11.14 -7.53 33.06
CA ILE A 21 -11.79 -7.80 34.35
C ILE A 21 -12.12 -6.44 34.97
N GLY A 22 -13.28 -5.90 34.62
CA GLY A 22 -13.87 -4.78 35.35
C GLY A 22 -14.54 -5.33 36.61
N LYS A 23 -14.00 -5.03 37.80
CA LYS A 23 -14.71 -5.25 39.06
C LYS A 23 -15.89 -4.28 39.13
N THR A 24 -17.11 -4.77 39.01
CA THR A 24 -18.29 -4.06 39.53
C THR A 24 -18.71 -4.70 40.85
N ALA A 25 -18.85 -3.87 41.88
CA ALA A 25 -19.47 -4.29 43.13
C ALA A 25 -20.91 -4.77 42.84
N PHE A 26 -21.30 -5.86 43.50
CA PHE A 26 -22.55 -6.61 43.37
C PHE A 26 -22.53 -7.74 42.32
N GLY A 27 -22.58 -8.96 42.86
CA GLY A 27 -22.54 -10.21 42.13
C GLY A 27 -23.68 -10.38 41.15
N THR A 28 -23.31 -10.63 39.91
CA THR A 28 -23.75 -11.74 39.05
C THR A 28 -22.82 -11.69 37.86
N ASP A 29 -21.95 -12.69 37.72
CA ASP A 29 -21.06 -12.79 36.57
C ASP A 29 -21.90 -13.06 35.31
N LYS A 30 -22.32 -12.00 34.62
CA LYS A 30 -22.81 -12.10 33.25
C LYS A 30 -21.61 -12.31 32.35
N VAL A 31 -21.42 -13.54 31.88
CA VAL A 31 -20.61 -13.82 30.69
C VAL A 31 -21.28 -13.08 29.54
N ILE A 32 -20.73 -11.91 29.19
CA ILE A 32 -21.10 -11.21 27.97
C ILE A 32 -20.58 -12.09 26.84
N SER A 33 -21.50 -12.64 26.02
CA SER A 33 -21.11 -13.34 24.81
C SER A 33 -20.20 -12.43 24.01
N VAL A 34 -18.97 -12.88 23.76
CA VAL A 34 -18.07 -12.22 22.82
C VAL A 34 -18.78 -12.25 21.49
N ALA A 35 -19.47 -11.16 21.16
CA ALA A 35 -20.04 -10.96 19.83
C ALA A 35 -18.91 -11.26 18.85
N GLU A 36 -19.17 -12.11 17.85
CA GLU A 36 -18.22 -12.49 16.81
C GLU A 36 -17.40 -11.27 16.40
N VAL A 37 -16.18 -11.20 16.95
CA VAL A 37 -15.20 -10.25 16.47
C VAL A 37 -14.84 -10.80 15.12
N LYS A 38 -15.49 -10.28 14.07
CA LYS A 38 -14.98 -10.38 12.71
C LYS A 38 -13.53 -9.94 12.82
N GLU A 39 -12.60 -10.88 12.66
CA GLU A 39 -11.17 -10.59 12.61
C GLU A 39 -10.99 -9.42 11.66
N LEU A 40 -10.66 -8.26 12.23
CA LEU A 40 -10.20 -7.13 11.45
C LEU A 40 -8.75 -7.46 11.13
N ASP A 41 -8.58 -8.42 10.23
CA ASP A 41 -7.30 -9.00 9.85
C ASP A 41 -6.50 -7.95 9.10
N SER A 42 -5.87 -7.07 9.87
CA SER A 42 -4.86 -6.15 9.39
C SER A 42 -3.59 -6.97 9.25
N ALA A 43 -3.57 -7.82 8.21
CA ALA A 43 -2.51 -8.77 7.90
C ALA A 43 -1.11 -8.13 7.77
N ILE A 44 -1.05 -6.79 7.66
CA ILE A 44 0.19 -6.02 7.67
C ILE A 44 0.47 -5.54 9.09
N VAL A 45 1.53 -6.07 9.70
CA VAL A 45 2.02 -5.65 11.01
C VAL A 45 3.33 -4.90 10.85
N ILE A 46 3.44 -3.72 11.47
CA ILE A 46 4.67 -2.93 11.49
C ILE A 46 5.25 -2.96 12.90
N VAL A 47 6.48 -3.46 13.03
CA VAL A 47 7.23 -3.47 14.29
C VAL A 47 8.59 -2.84 14.04
N ASN A 48 8.90 -1.78 14.78
CA ASN A 48 10.11 -0.98 14.58
C ASN A 48 10.27 -0.54 13.13
N ASP A 49 11.38 -0.90 12.48
CA ASP A 49 11.69 -0.59 11.09
C ASP A 49 11.38 -1.74 10.12
N SER A 50 10.52 -2.70 10.51
CA SER A 50 10.14 -3.87 9.71
C SER A 50 8.63 -3.96 9.51
N LEU A 51 8.25 -4.39 8.31
CA LEU A 51 6.90 -4.73 7.90
C LEU A 51 6.79 -6.23 7.70
N TYR A 52 5.79 -6.83 8.34
CA TYR A 52 5.45 -8.25 8.27
C TYR A 52 4.13 -8.42 7.54
N PHE A 53 4.10 -9.28 6.53
CA PHE A 53 2.89 -9.63 5.78
C PHE A 53 3.01 -11.04 5.21
N ASP A 54 2.08 -11.93 5.57
CA ASP A 54 2.19 -13.38 5.31
C ASP A 54 3.54 -13.93 5.82
N SER A 55 4.39 -14.45 4.91
CA SER A 55 5.75 -14.91 5.17
C SER A 55 6.83 -13.87 4.83
N LEU A 56 6.44 -12.67 4.42
CA LEU A 56 7.38 -11.60 4.08
C LEU A 56 7.77 -10.81 5.32
N GLU A 57 9.06 -10.60 5.47
CA GLU A 57 9.65 -9.59 6.34
C GLU A 57 10.40 -8.59 5.46
N LEU A 58 9.95 -7.33 5.46
CA LEU A 58 10.52 -6.27 4.63
C LEU A 58 10.91 -5.09 5.50
N SER A 59 12.17 -4.66 5.40
CA SER A 59 12.60 -3.42 6.06
C SER A 59 11.88 -2.21 5.49
N LEU A 60 11.41 -1.30 6.33
CA LEU A 60 10.87 0.01 5.95
C LEU A 60 11.95 0.97 5.45
N LYS A 61 13.23 0.70 5.77
CA LYS A 61 14.38 1.52 5.36
C LYS A 61 14.99 1.09 4.04
N HIS A 62 14.74 -0.13 3.60
CA HIS A 62 15.19 -0.64 2.31
C HIS A 62 14.01 -0.76 1.35
N ILE A 63 14.12 -0.20 0.14
CA ILE A 63 13.05 -0.29 -0.86
C ILE A 63 13.05 -1.72 -1.42
N PRO A 64 11.99 -2.51 -1.22
CA PRO A 64 11.97 -3.86 -1.73
C PRO A 64 11.82 -3.89 -3.26
N ASN A 65 12.21 -5.02 -3.86
CA ASN A 65 11.88 -5.32 -5.24
C ASN A 65 10.36 -5.20 -5.49
N ALA A 66 9.98 -4.89 -6.72
CA ALA A 66 8.61 -4.58 -7.06
C ALA A 66 7.63 -5.76 -6.83
N GLN A 67 8.08 -7.02 -6.92
CA GLN A 67 7.23 -8.19 -6.67
C GLN A 67 6.82 -8.36 -5.19
N PRO A 68 7.72 -8.43 -4.19
CA PRO A 68 7.31 -8.47 -2.79
C PRO A 68 6.53 -7.21 -2.39
N MET A 69 6.89 -6.04 -2.94
CA MET A 69 6.11 -4.81 -2.77
C MET A 69 4.67 -4.94 -3.29
N TYR A 70 4.48 -5.62 -4.43
CA TYR A 70 3.15 -5.88 -5.00
C TYR A 70 2.29 -6.75 -4.08
N SER A 71 2.87 -7.77 -3.43
CA SER A 71 2.17 -8.61 -2.46
C SER A 71 1.57 -7.77 -1.33
N VAL A 72 2.38 -6.89 -0.74
CA VAL A 72 1.93 -5.95 0.31
C VAL A 72 0.88 -4.98 -0.25
N ALA A 73 1.12 -4.42 -1.44
CA ALA A 73 0.23 -3.44 -2.05
C ALA A 73 -1.18 -3.97 -2.32
N LYS A 74 -1.33 -5.25 -2.66
CA LYS A 74 -2.64 -5.88 -2.87
C LYS A 74 -3.52 -5.78 -1.63
N ASN A 75 -2.94 -5.96 -0.45
CA ASN A 75 -3.64 -5.80 0.81
C ASN A 75 -3.81 -4.31 1.17
N ALA A 76 -2.74 -3.53 1.11
CA ALA A 76 -2.71 -2.15 1.60
C ALA A 76 -3.55 -1.15 0.79
N ILE A 77 -3.51 -1.26 -0.55
CA ILE A 77 -4.16 -0.30 -1.47
C ILE A 77 -5.10 -0.98 -2.49
N GLY A 78 -5.36 -2.28 -2.30
CA GLY A 78 -6.39 -3.02 -3.03
C GLY A 78 -6.22 -2.99 -4.56
N LYS A 79 -7.29 -2.60 -5.26
CA LYS A 79 -7.34 -2.52 -6.73
C LYS A 79 -6.26 -1.62 -7.35
N TRP A 80 -5.65 -0.74 -6.56
CA TRP A 80 -4.59 0.16 -7.03
C TRP A 80 -3.20 -0.46 -7.03
N ALA A 81 -3.01 -1.62 -6.41
CA ALA A 81 -1.70 -2.27 -6.28
C ALA A 81 -0.97 -2.39 -7.62
N LYS A 82 -1.66 -2.90 -8.65
CA LYS A 82 -1.06 -3.09 -9.99
C LYS A 82 -0.65 -1.77 -10.63
N LEU A 83 -1.47 -0.73 -10.49
CA LEU A 83 -1.17 0.60 -11.04
C LEU A 83 -0.02 1.27 -10.28
N PHE A 84 -0.02 1.21 -8.95
CA PHE A 84 1.06 1.73 -8.12
C PHE A 84 2.40 1.13 -8.55
N ILE A 85 2.48 -0.19 -8.66
CA ILE A 85 3.71 -0.87 -9.07
C ILE A 85 4.14 -0.48 -10.49
N ALA A 86 3.21 -0.38 -11.43
CA ALA A 86 3.53 0.04 -12.79
C ALA A 86 4.11 1.47 -12.83
N VAL A 87 3.48 2.41 -12.13
CA VAL A 87 3.98 3.80 -12.02
C VAL A 87 5.33 3.83 -11.32
N LYS A 88 5.47 3.12 -10.20
CA LYS A 88 6.72 3.00 -9.44
C LYS A 88 7.87 2.49 -10.31
N ILE A 89 7.66 1.45 -11.11
CA ILE A 89 8.69 0.92 -12.01
C ILE A 89 9.13 1.97 -13.03
N VAL A 90 8.19 2.72 -13.59
CA VAL A 90 8.50 3.77 -14.58
C VAL A 90 9.23 4.96 -13.96
N GLU A 91 8.90 5.32 -12.72
CA GLU A 91 9.39 6.53 -12.05
C GLU A 91 10.68 6.30 -11.24
N SER A 92 10.89 5.09 -10.74
CA SER A 92 12.02 4.78 -9.86
C SER A 92 12.67 3.41 -10.06
N GLY A 93 12.21 2.59 -11.02
CA GLY A 93 12.83 1.30 -11.33
C GLY A 93 12.34 0.14 -10.45
N ASN A 94 13.04 -1.00 -10.51
CA ASN A 94 12.57 -2.25 -9.89
C ASN A 94 12.72 -2.28 -8.36
N ASP A 95 13.63 -1.49 -7.81
CA ASP A 95 13.96 -1.39 -6.38
C ASP A 95 14.30 0.05 -5.95
N GLY A 96 14.05 1.05 -6.80
CA GLY A 96 14.37 2.45 -6.50
C GLY A 96 15.72 2.93 -7.05
N ASP A 97 16.49 2.05 -7.70
CA ASP A 97 17.77 2.31 -8.36
C ASP A 97 17.77 3.47 -9.37
N ASN A 98 16.64 3.77 -10.01
CA ASN A 98 16.59 4.75 -11.08
C ASN A 98 16.22 6.17 -10.62
N SER A 99 16.01 6.40 -9.31
CA SER A 99 15.59 7.73 -8.81
C SER A 99 16.26 8.12 -7.50
N ILE A 100 16.91 9.30 -7.52
CA ILE A 100 17.45 9.92 -6.30
C ILE A 100 16.35 10.26 -5.29
N TYR A 101 15.15 10.60 -5.76
CA TYR A 101 14.01 10.89 -4.87
C TYR A 101 13.47 9.62 -4.22
N ALA A 102 13.53 8.48 -4.91
CA ALA A 102 13.19 7.20 -4.30
C ALA A 102 14.19 6.85 -3.21
N ARG A 103 15.50 6.89 -3.51
CA ARG A 103 16.54 6.50 -2.53
C ARG A 103 16.62 7.41 -1.31
N ARG A 104 16.51 8.72 -1.50
CA ARG A 104 16.70 9.71 -0.41
C ARG A 104 15.41 10.01 0.34
N ASP A 105 14.31 10.15 -0.39
CA ASP A 105 13.06 10.72 0.12
C ASP A 105 11.92 9.67 0.14
N TYR A 106 12.21 8.40 -0.15
CA TYR A 106 11.25 7.30 -0.32
C TYR A 106 10.10 7.61 -1.30
N ASN A 107 10.29 8.56 -2.20
CA ASN A 107 9.27 8.95 -3.17
C ASN A 107 9.38 8.09 -4.43
N LEU A 108 8.69 6.94 -4.39
CA LEU A 108 8.76 5.89 -5.40
C LEU A 108 8.05 6.24 -6.72
N THR A 109 7.11 7.18 -6.67
CA THR A 109 6.24 7.49 -7.81
C THR A 109 6.53 8.87 -8.39
N GLY A 110 7.31 9.71 -7.73
CA GLY A 110 7.56 11.08 -8.19
C GLY A 110 6.43 12.05 -7.84
N MET A 111 5.61 11.75 -6.83
CA MET A 111 4.52 12.63 -6.41
C MET A 111 5.04 13.99 -5.91
N ARG A 112 4.36 15.06 -6.32
CA ARG A 112 4.52 16.40 -5.73
C ARG A 112 3.85 16.46 -4.37
N GLN A 113 4.35 17.33 -3.49
CA GLN A 113 3.72 17.59 -2.20
C GLN A 113 2.28 18.07 -2.39
N PRO A 114 1.28 17.35 -1.85
CA PRO A 114 -0.11 17.80 -1.91
C PRO A 114 -0.32 19.06 -1.06
N ARG A 115 -1.21 19.94 -1.53
CA ARG A 115 -1.59 21.18 -0.84
C ARG A 115 -2.87 21.06 0.00
N VAL A 116 -3.81 20.22 -0.43
CA VAL A 116 -5.18 20.21 0.11
C VAL A 116 -5.58 18.84 0.67
N ARG A 117 -5.17 17.74 0.03
CA ARG A 117 -5.55 16.40 0.48
C ARG A 117 -4.74 15.96 1.70
N LYS A 118 -5.36 15.13 2.54
CA LYS A 118 -4.64 14.34 3.56
C LYS A 118 -3.51 13.54 2.88
N THR A 119 -2.38 13.43 3.57
CA THR A 119 -1.18 12.81 3.03
C THR A 119 -0.33 12.13 4.11
N MET A 120 0.44 11.12 3.70
CA MET A 120 1.53 10.53 4.50
C MET A 120 2.87 11.26 4.31
N SER A 121 2.93 12.27 3.43
CA SER A 121 4.16 13.00 3.16
C SER A 121 4.58 13.84 4.37
N LEU A 122 5.87 13.76 4.73
CA LEU A 122 6.56 14.58 5.73
C LEU A 122 6.85 16.01 5.23
N GLY A 123 6.46 16.33 4.00
CA GLY A 123 6.60 17.65 3.40
C GLY A 123 7.40 17.64 2.10
N ALA A 124 7.70 18.84 1.61
CA ALA A 124 8.31 19.04 0.31
C ALA A 124 9.84 19.04 0.33
N THR A 125 10.47 18.48 -0.70
CA THR A 125 11.85 18.81 -1.09
C THR A 125 11.92 20.24 -1.65
N LYS A 126 13.14 20.75 -1.90
CA LYS A 126 13.36 22.05 -2.58
C LYS A 126 12.58 22.14 -3.91
N ASN A 127 12.52 21.04 -4.65
CA ASN A 127 11.81 20.93 -5.92
C ASN A 127 10.33 20.54 -5.75
N LYS A 128 9.74 20.68 -4.56
CA LYS A 128 8.32 20.40 -4.29
C LYS A 128 7.87 18.95 -4.50
N TYR A 129 8.80 17.99 -4.56
CA TYR A 129 8.48 16.56 -4.47
C TYR A 129 8.18 16.19 -3.02
N ALA A 130 7.22 15.30 -2.80
CA ALA A 130 6.89 14.77 -1.49
C ALA A 130 8.08 13.94 -0.93
N ARG A 131 8.15 13.85 0.40
CA ARG A 131 9.13 13.04 1.14
C ARG A 131 8.39 12.16 2.12
N TYR A 132 8.83 10.92 2.29
CA TYR A 132 8.15 9.94 3.15
C TYR A 132 9.12 9.36 4.16
N ALA A 133 8.59 8.82 5.27
CA ALA A 133 9.41 8.14 6.28
C ALA A 133 9.86 6.74 5.80
N SER A 134 9.08 6.13 4.90
CA SER A 134 9.32 4.80 4.34
C SER A 134 8.73 4.65 2.93
N TRP A 135 9.14 3.58 2.25
CA TRP A 135 8.53 3.20 0.97
C TRP A 135 7.04 2.84 1.11
N TYR A 136 6.63 2.32 2.27
CA TYR A 136 5.25 1.93 2.55
C TYR A 136 4.36 3.16 2.66
N ASP A 137 4.82 4.23 3.31
CA ASP A 137 4.08 5.50 3.38
C ASP A 137 3.83 6.11 2.00
N CYS A 138 4.82 6.04 1.10
CA CYS A 138 4.65 6.46 -0.29
C CYS A 138 3.58 5.63 -1.01
N MET A 139 3.54 4.32 -0.77
CA MET A 139 2.52 3.43 -1.34
C MET A 139 1.12 3.80 -0.86
N ILE A 140 0.94 3.96 0.46
CA ILE A 140 -0.33 4.37 1.06
C ILE A 140 -0.77 5.73 0.50
N ASP A 141 0.14 6.71 0.47
CA ASP A 141 -0.18 8.06 -0.03
C ASP A 141 -0.59 8.06 -1.50
N PHE A 142 0.07 7.25 -2.33
CA PHE A 142 -0.30 7.08 -3.73
C PHE A 142 -1.66 6.41 -3.89
N GLY A 143 -1.98 5.42 -3.05
CA GLY A 143 -3.33 4.83 -2.99
C GLY A 143 -4.40 5.87 -2.65
N MET A 144 -4.13 6.75 -1.67
CA MET A 144 -5.03 7.86 -1.32
C MET A 144 -5.22 8.83 -2.50
N TYR A 145 -4.14 9.14 -3.23
CA TYR A 145 -4.20 9.95 -4.44
C TYR A 145 -5.08 9.30 -5.51
N LEU A 146 -4.89 7.99 -5.80
CA LEU A 146 -5.68 7.26 -6.81
C LEU A 146 -7.16 7.18 -6.45
N ASN A 147 -7.50 7.00 -5.17
CA ASN A 147 -8.88 7.10 -4.70
C ASN A 147 -9.49 8.47 -5.02
N GLY A 148 -8.73 9.55 -4.85
CA GLY A 148 -9.16 10.90 -5.24
C GLY A 148 -9.37 11.04 -6.75
N MET A 149 -8.44 10.49 -7.54
CA MET A 149 -8.53 10.50 -9.00
C MET A 149 -9.73 9.72 -9.52
N GLU A 150 -10.03 8.57 -8.92
CA GLU A 150 -11.21 7.79 -9.27
C GLU A 150 -12.51 8.54 -8.95
N ARG A 151 -12.62 9.20 -7.80
CA ARG A 151 -13.79 10.06 -7.52
C ARG A 151 -13.97 11.13 -8.59
N GLY A 152 -12.87 11.76 -9.03
CA GLY A 152 -12.89 12.70 -10.14
C GLY A 152 -13.30 12.07 -11.48
N PHE A 153 -12.87 10.85 -11.75
CA PHE A 153 -13.28 10.09 -12.93
C PHE A 153 -14.78 9.80 -12.91
N ILE A 154 -15.28 9.23 -11.81
CA ILE A 154 -16.71 8.87 -11.64
C ILE A 154 -17.59 10.11 -11.79
N LYS A 155 -17.20 11.24 -11.20
CA LYS A 155 -17.92 12.51 -11.35
C LYS A 155 -18.02 12.96 -12.81
N LYS A 156 -16.96 12.76 -13.61
CA LYS A 156 -16.91 13.20 -15.01
C LYS A 156 -17.60 12.22 -15.97
N HIS A 157 -17.49 10.92 -15.72
CA HIS A 157 -17.89 9.87 -16.66
C HIS A 157 -19.15 9.10 -16.23
N HIS A 158 -19.68 9.39 -15.04
CA HIS A 158 -20.87 8.73 -14.47
C HIS A 158 -20.79 7.20 -14.40
N ARG A 159 -19.58 6.65 -14.27
CA ARG A 159 -19.31 5.22 -14.12
C ARG A 159 -17.97 4.97 -13.43
N PRO A 160 -17.75 3.79 -12.84
CA PRO A 160 -16.43 3.40 -12.34
C PRO A 160 -15.40 3.24 -13.46
N VAL A 161 -14.13 3.32 -13.05
CA VAL A 161 -12.99 2.98 -13.90
C VAL A 161 -12.96 1.48 -14.12
N ARG A 162 -12.78 1.05 -15.36
CA ARG A 162 -12.82 -0.35 -15.78
C ARG A 162 -11.57 -1.12 -15.38
N ASN A 163 -10.40 -0.49 -15.51
CA ASN A 163 -9.10 -1.12 -15.25
C ASN A 163 -7.99 -0.08 -15.08
N SER A 164 -6.79 -0.56 -14.72
CA SER A 164 -5.62 0.30 -14.51
C SER A 164 -5.21 1.08 -15.77
N GLN A 165 -5.41 0.53 -16.98
CA GLN A 165 -5.08 1.21 -18.23
C GLN A 165 -5.95 2.45 -18.44
N GLU A 166 -7.26 2.34 -18.19
CA GLU A 166 -8.17 3.49 -18.25
C GLU A 166 -7.83 4.55 -17.19
N MET A 167 -7.41 4.13 -16.00
CA MET A 167 -6.90 5.08 -15.00
C MET A 167 -5.64 5.80 -15.50
N VAL A 168 -4.69 5.10 -16.14
CA VAL A 168 -3.48 5.73 -16.71
C VAL A 168 -3.86 6.79 -17.76
N ASP A 169 -4.83 6.49 -18.62
CA ASP A 169 -5.31 7.44 -19.61
C ASP A 169 -5.96 8.66 -18.96
N TYR A 170 -6.70 8.48 -17.86
CA TYR A 170 -7.26 9.59 -17.09
C TYR A 170 -6.19 10.42 -16.34
N LEU A 171 -5.13 9.77 -15.86
CA LEU A 171 -4.00 10.42 -15.19
C LEU A 171 -3.12 11.21 -16.16
N TYR A 172 -3.09 10.85 -17.45
CA TYR A 172 -2.32 11.56 -18.45
C TYR A 172 -2.79 13.03 -18.57
N GLY A 173 -1.84 13.96 -18.44
CA GLY A 173 -2.11 15.40 -18.39
C GLY A 173 -2.57 15.93 -17.01
N LYS A 174 -2.92 15.06 -16.06
CA LYS A 174 -3.26 15.45 -14.67
C LYS A 174 -2.12 15.16 -13.70
N TYR A 175 -1.56 13.96 -13.81
CA TYR A 175 -0.43 13.48 -13.04
C TYR A 175 0.89 13.81 -13.74
N ASN A 176 0.98 13.39 -15.00
CA ASN A 176 2.15 13.55 -15.84
C ASN A 176 1.69 13.78 -17.28
N SER A 177 2.21 14.83 -17.92
CA SER A 177 1.86 15.23 -19.28
C SER A 177 2.82 14.69 -20.34
N HIS A 178 3.88 13.97 -19.95
CA HIS A 178 4.85 13.43 -20.90
C HIS A 178 4.28 12.17 -21.61
N PRO A 179 4.22 12.14 -22.96
CA PRO A 179 3.72 10.98 -23.69
C PRO A 179 4.50 9.69 -23.41
N VAL A 180 5.81 9.83 -23.17
CA VAL A 180 6.72 8.71 -22.85
C VAL A 180 6.32 8.04 -21.53
N TRP A 181 5.89 8.82 -20.53
CA TRP A 181 5.41 8.28 -19.25
C TRP A 181 4.19 7.39 -19.49
N ARG A 182 3.18 7.88 -20.20
CA ARG A 182 1.96 7.11 -20.51
C ARG A 182 2.31 5.81 -21.25
N LYS A 183 3.13 5.91 -22.31
CA LYS A 183 3.55 4.74 -23.11
C LYS A 183 4.26 3.69 -22.25
N ARG A 184 5.21 4.09 -21.41
CA ARG A 184 5.96 3.18 -20.54
C ARG A 184 5.06 2.54 -19.48
N THR A 185 4.20 3.31 -18.83
CA THR A 185 3.28 2.77 -17.80
C THR A 185 2.31 1.76 -18.40
N LEU A 186 1.72 2.04 -19.57
CA LEU A 186 0.86 1.09 -20.28
C LEU A 186 1.63 -0.17 -20.71
N TYR A 187 2.88 -0.04 -21.13
CA TYR A 187 3.74 -1.18 -21.47
C TYR A 187 3.99 -2.08 -20.24
N VAL A 188 4.31 -1.50 -19.08
CA VAL A 188 4.48 -2.26 -17.84
C VAL A 188 3.18 -2.97 -17.45
N LEU A 189 2.03 -2.28 -17.50
CA LEU A 189 0.73 -2.88 -17.20
C LEU A 189 0.36 -4.04 -18.12
N LYS A 190 0.69 -3.94 -19.42
CA LYS A 190 0.46 -5.01 -20.41
C LYS A 190 1.31 -6.25 -20.12
N ASN A 191 2.53 -6.07 -19.64
CA ASN A 191 3.49 -7.15 -19.37
C ASN A 191 3.54 -7.58 -17.90
N PHE A 192 2.58 -7.13 -17.09
CA PHE A 192 2.53 -7.42 -15.66
C PHE A 192 2.06 -8.86 -15.42
N LYS A 193 2.96 -9.73 -14.93
CA LYS A 193 2.72 -11.17 -14.76
C LYS A 193 2.57 -11.64 -13.30
N TRP A 194 2.69 -10.73 -12.34
CA TRP A 194 2.63 -11.10 -10.91
C TRP A 194 1.20 -11.34 -10.44
N LYS A 195 1.04 -12.35 -9.60
CA LYS A 195 -0.24 -12.79 -9.01
C LYS A 195 -0.44 -12.15 -7.65
#